data_AF-A0A820ZWB1-F1
#
_entry.id   AF-A0A820ZWB1-F1
#
_cell.length_a   1.000
_cell.length_b   1.000
_cell.length_c   1.000
_cell.angle_alpha   90.00
_cell.angle_beta   90.00
_cell.angle_gamma   90.00
#
_symmetry.space_group_name_H-M   'P 1'
#
loop_
_entity.id
_entity.type
_entity.pdbx_description
1 polymer ?
#
loop_
_entity_poly.entity_id
_entity_poly.type
_entity_poly.pdbx_seq_one_letter_code
_entity_poly.pdbx_strand_id
1 'polypeptide(L)'
;LLLTLRFLIILIENYTNLLNLTLTEWLSSILHFIVTHISSSSYDIYGDLVIDLLTKIVKNFTPLPKEIVDVLGRSPSSIISTQFLTKLKSWVKHVDDTKLALFAIHLWEPLAALLSRLLTRGHTKGNEMLAVMQDAFIVANYSIRAAAFSSWSSFMSHIYRSDLNLHNDDIHQQQLYNRLLKLFLTPFLPDYTSKNKLASIAKCRAWLILVSAYPKHIDDVVLPFLSFAFGYHISSKTVSAPTTWWSECRQIGEQCLHDILIDNTNGEYIIKIAGDQIINYLFDTIVDELVENLIDENKSLGLICWNSYLTHLTHLFTLNNTINDNQRVVINTCLLTRIEQLWIDSRISTQFLLKLFNTFEQTGFPLAIETVLHDSSIRTKTLTATQHNRSGKFYKK
;
A
#
# COMPACT_ATOMS: atom_id res chain seq x y z
N LEU A 1 16.48 6.25 37.16
CA LEU A 1 16.39 5.97 35.71
C LEU A 1 14.95 5.89 35.20
N LEU A 2 14.12 4.93 35.64
CA LEU A 2 12.70 4.85 35.22
C LEU A 2 11.94 6.18 35.46
N LEU A 3 12.08 6.73 36.66
CA LEU A 3 11.54 8.04 37.03
C LEU A 3 12.10 9.17 36.17
N THR A 4 13.38 9.07 35.78
CA THR A 4 14.05 10.04 34.91
C THR A 4 13.45 10.05 33.51
N LEU A 5 13.21 8.86 32.91
CA LEU A 5 12.57 8.73 31.60
C LEU A 5 11.12 9.25 31.63
N ARG A 6 10.35 8.91 32.67
CA ARG A 6 8.98 9.42 32.85
C ARG A 6 8.96 10.94 33.04
N PHE A 7 9.89 11.48 33.82
CA PHE A 7 10.01 12.92 34.00
C PHE A 7 10.37 13.63 32.69
N LEU A 8 11.29 13.08 31.90
CA LEU A 8 11.64 13.60 30.58
C LEU A 8 10.45 13.63 29.63
N ILE A 9 9.62 12.58 29.62
CA ILE A 9 8.38 12.53 28.85
C ILE A 9 7.46 13.71 29.20
N ILE A 10 7.22 13.93 30.50
CA ILE A 10 6.38 15.05 31.00
C ILE A 10 7.01 16.40 30.64
N LEU A 11 8.34 16.50 30.69
CA LEU A 11 9.06 17.74 30.39
C LEU A 11 8.99 18.08 28.90
N ILE A 12 9.05 17.09 28.01
CA ILE A 12 8.84 17.27 26.58
C ILE A 12 7.41 17.73 26.28
N GLU A 13 6.41 17.20 26.99
CA GLU A 13 5.01 17.59 26.77
C GLU A 13 4.71 19.02 27.20
N ASN A 14 5.34 19.49 28.29
CA ASN A 14 4.95 20.75 28.93
C ASN A 14 5.97 21.88 28.75
N TYR A 15 7.23 21.58 28.40
CA TYR A 15 8.33 22.56 28.40
C TYR A 15 9.30 22.37 27.22
N THR A 16 8.77 22.27 26.00
CA THR A 16 9.54 22.08 24.75
C THR A 16 10.65 23.12 24.54
N ASN A 17 10.40 24.39 24.87
CA ASN A 17 11.35 25.49 24.69
C ASN A 17 12.64 25.33 25.51
N LEU A 18 12.55 24.74 26.72
CA LEU A 18 13.70 24.52 27.60
C LEU A 18 14.63 23.43 27.05
N LEU A 19 14.03 22.42 26.42
CA LEU A 19 14.75 21.24 25.91
C LEU A 19 15.44 21.48 24.57
N ASN A 20 15.02 22.48 23.81
CA ASN A 20 15.57 22.72 22.47
C ASN A 20 17.09 22.99 22.49
N LEU A 21 17.59 23.66 23.54
CA LEU A 21 19.02 23.98 23.70
C LEU A 21 19.86 22.77 24.13
N THR A 22 19.26 21.76 24.76
CA THR A 22 19.95 20.56 25.29
C THR A 22 19.58 19.28 24.53
N LEU A 23 18.79 19.40 23.45
CA LEU A 23 18.21 18.27 22.72
C LEU A 23 19.25 17.26 22.24
N THR A 24 20.40 17.74 21.76
CA THR A 24 21.49 16.90 21.27
C THR A 24 22.08 16.02 22.37
N GLU A 25 22.25 16.55 23.58
CA GLU A 25 22.82 15.85 24.73
C GLU A 25 21.85 14.79 25.25
N TRP A 26 20.57 15.13 25.32
CA TRP A 26 19.50 14.19 25.69
C TRP A 26 19.38 13.05 24.68
N LEU A 27 19.32 13.37 23.39
CA LEU A 27 19.27 12.36 22.33
C LEU A 27 20.48 11.43 22.39
N SER A 28 21.70 11.96 22.51
CA SER A 28 22.91 11.14 22.60
C SER A 28 22.90 10.24 23.84
N SER A 29 22.42 10.75 24.98
CA SER A 29 22.31 9.98 26.23
C SER A 29 21.27 8.86 26.14
N ILE A 30 20.11 9.12 25.53
CA ILE A 30 19.06 8.12 25.30
C ILE A 30 19.57 7.03 24.35
N LEU A 31 20.24 7.40 23.26
CA LEU A 31 20.80 6.47 22.29
C LEU A 31 21.89 5.59 22.91
N HIS A 32 22.78 6.18 23.71
CA HIS A 32 23.78 5.44 24.46
C HIS A 32 23.13 4.44 25.43
N PHE A 33 22.10 4.87 26.16
CA PHE A 33 21.33 4.01 27.05
C PHE A 33 20.72 2.81 26.32
N ILE A 34 20.14 3.02 25.14
CA ILE A 34 19.56 1.94 24.33
C ILE A 34 20.61 0.86 24.03
N VAL A 35 21.79 1.26 23.54
CA VAL A 35 22.84 0.31 23.13
C VAL A 35 23.37 -0.49 24.30
N THR A 36 23.55 0.16 25.45
CA THR A 36 24.29 -0.39 26.58
C THR A 36 23.41 -1.12 27.58
N HIS A 37 22.14 -0.73 27.72
CA HIS A 37 21.28 -1.21 28.82
C HIS A 37 20.04 -1.97 28.34
N ILE A 38 19.61 -1.82 27.08
CA ILE A 38 18.48 -2.60 26.56
C ILE A 38 18.96 -4.00 26.19
N SER A 39 18.25 -4.99 26.73
CA SER A 39 18.52 -6.42 26.61
C SER A 39 17.22 -7.19 26.88
N SER A 40 17.24 -8.51 26.70
CA SER A 40 16.07 -9.37 26.89
C SER A 40 15.45 -9.23 28.29
N SER A 41 16.27 -9.01 29.32
CA SER A 41 15.82 -8.87 30.70
C SER A 41 15.37 -7.46 31.09
N SER A 42 15.76 -6.44 30.33
CA SER A 42 15.50 -5.02 30.67
C SER A 42 14.45 -4.37 29.76
N TYR A 43 14.14 -5.00 28.62
CA TYR A 43 13.12 -4.53 27.68
C TYR A 43 11.75 -4.32 28.34
N ASP A 44 11.26 -5.29 29.13
CA ASP A 44 9.93 -5.22 29.76
C ASP A 44 9.81 -4.02 30.74
N ILE A 45 10.93 -3.43 31.16
CA ILE A 45 10.99 -2.28 32.08
C ILE A 45 11.11 -0.95 31.31
N TYR A 46 11.92 -0.91 30.25
CA TYR A 46 12.34 0.33 29.60
C TYR A 46 11.90 0.49 28.14
N GLY A 47 11.58 -0.59 27.44
CA GLY A 47 11.35 -0.60 25.99
C GLY A 47 10.25 0.37 25.55
N ASP A 48 9.05 0.20 26.10
CA ASP A 48 7.89 1.05 25.75
C ASP A 48 8.13 2.51 26.13
N LEU A 49 8.79 2.77 27.26
CA LEU A 49 9.12 4.13 27.70
C LEU A 49 10.12 4.81 26.77
N VAL A 50 11.10 4.08 26.26
CA VAL A 50 12.06 4.60 25.28
C VAL A 50 11.36 4.93 23.97
N ILE A 51 10.46 4.06 23.49
CA ILE A 51 9.68 4.32 22.27
C ILE A 51 8.78 5.55 22.46
N ASP A 52 8.04 5.65 23.57
CA ASP A 52 7.17 6.80 23.85
C ASP A 52 7.99 8.11 23.91
N LEU A 53 9.12 8.08 24.62
CA LEU A 53 10.02 9.22 24.72
C LEU A 53 10.51 9.69 23.34
N LEU A 54 11.03 8.78 22.51
CA LEU A 54 11.50 9.11 21.17
C LEU A 54 10.38 9.57 20.25
N THR A 55 9.19 8.99 20.35
CA THR A 55 8.01 9.40 19.57
C THR A 55 7.61 10.83 19.92
N LYS A 56 7.62 11.18 21.22
CA LYS A 56 7.35 12.55 21.69
C LYS A 56 8.44 13.53 21.27
N ILE A 57 9.70 13.10 21.25
CA ILE A 57 10.79 13.93 20.69
C ILE A 57 10.53 14.20 19.21
N VAL A 58 10.23 13.17 18.42
CA VAL A 58 9.93 13.31 16.99
C VAL A 58 8.78 14.29 16.78
N LYS A 59 7.67 14.11 17.50
CA LYS A 59 6.48 14.96 17.36
C LYS A 59 6.76 16.44 17.62
N ASN A 60 7.63 16.76 18.57
CA ASN A 60 7.85 18.15 19.02
C ASN A 60 9.07 18.83 18.39
N PHE A 61 10.06 18.05 17.92
CA PHE A 61 11.35 18.59 17.48
C PHE A 61 11.75 18.21 16.05
N THR A 62 10.89 17.52 15.29
CA THR A 62 11.13 17.32 13.84
C THR A 62 10.49 18.43 12.99
N PRO A 63 11.16 18.90 11.93
CA PRO A 63 12.48 18.46 11.45
C PRO A 63 13.64 18.96 12.32
N LEU A 64 14.60 18.08 12.62
CA LEU A 64 15.79 18.44 13.42
C LEU A 64 16.69 19.44 12.66
N PRO A 65 17.23 20.48 13.33
CA PRO A 65 18.24 21.37 12.77
C PRO A 65 19.47 20.64 12.24
N LYS A 66 20.12 21.20 11.21
CA LYS A 66 21.30 20.58 10.58
C LYS A 66 22.43 20.38 11.58
N GLU A 67 22.66 21.34 12.48
CA GLU A 67 23.75 21.22 13.47
C GLU A 67 23.53 20.01 14.38
N ILE A 68 22.28 19.78 14.81
CA ILE A 68 21.94 18.63 15.67
C ILE A 68 22.17 17.32 14.91
N VAL A 69 21.74 17.24 13.65
CA VAL A 69 21.95 16.06 12.80
C VAL A 69 23.44 15.79 12.57
N ASP A 70 24.25 16.82 12.34
CA ASP A 70 25.69 16.70 12.11
C ASP A 70 26.44 16.27 13.40
N VAL A 71 26.04 16.80 14.57
CA VAL A 71 26.62 16.39 15.87
C VAL A 71 26.23 14.96 16.21
N LEU A 72 24.95 14.61 16.06
CA LEU A 72 24.51 13.23 16.20
C LEU A 72 25.31 12.36 15.24
N GLY A 73 25.51 12.76 13.98
CA GLY A 73 26.23 11.94 13.00
C GLY A 73 27.71 11.66 13.31
N ARG A 74 28.36 12.51 14.11
CA ARG A 74 29.79 12.39 14.46
C ARG A 74 30.04 11.71 15.81
N SER A 75 29.01 11.53 16.64
CA SER A 75 29.16 10.97 17.98
C SER A 75 29.37 9.44 17.94
N PRO A 76 30.27 8.86 18.77
CA PRO A 76 30.40 7.41 18.91
C PRO A 76 29.15 6.76 19.53
N SER A 77 28.33 7.53 20.27
CA SER A 77 27.01 7.13 20.81
C SER A 77 25.85 7.57 19.91
N SER A 78 26.13 7.77 18.63
CA SER A 78 25.14 8.16 17.64
C SER A 78 24.16 7.05 17.28
N ILE A 79 22.96 7.48 16.89
CA ILE A 79 21.94 6.74 16.15
C ILE A 79 22.46 6.16 14.83
N ILE A 80 23.50 6.76 14.24
CA ILE A 80 24.20 6.25 13.04
C ILE A 80 25.57 5.65 13.37
N SER A 81 25.89 5.45 14.65
CA SER A 81 27.12 4.79 15.05
C SER A 81 27.09 3.33 14.62
N THR A 82 28.25 2.81 14.21
CA THR A 82 28.38 1.40 13.83
C THR A 82 27.93 0.46 14.96
N GLN A 83 28.19 0.84 16.23
CA GLN A 83 27.79 0.05 17.39
C GLN A 83 26.27 -0.03 17.52
N PHE A 84 25.58 1.11 17.41
CA PHE A 84 24.12 1.18 17.46
C PHE A 84 23.48 0.35 16.33
N LEU A 85 23.92 0.55 15.09
CA LEU A 85 23.38 -0.17 13.93
C LEU A 85 23.67 -1.68 13.99
N THR A 86 24.85 -2.08 14.46
CA THR A 86 25.19 -3.49 14.66
C THR A 86 24.31 -4.12 15.73
N LYS A 87 24.01 -3.39 16.81
CA LYS A 87 23.13 -3.85 17.87
C LYS A 87 21.69 -4.04 17.37
N LEU A 88 21.14 -3.06 16.64
CA LEU A 88 19.83 -3.20 16.02
C LEU A 88 19.76 -4.39 15.07
N LYS A 89 20.77 -4.52 14.20
CA LYS A 89 20.86 -5.66 13.27
C LYS A 89 20.89 -7.00 14.01
N SER A 90 21.62 -7.07 15.13
CA SER A 90 21.65 -8.27 15.95
C SER A 90 20.27 -8.60 16.54
N TRP A 91 19.52 -7.61 17.03
CA TRP A 91 18.18 -7.81 17.57
C TRP A 91 17.18 -8.24 16.51
N VAL A 92 17.20 -7.62 15.32
CA VAL A 92 16.31 -7.99 14.21
C VAL A 92 16.56 -9.42 13.73
N LYS A 93 17.83 -9.86 13.68
CA LYS A 93 18.20 -11.22 13.24
C LYS A 93 18.01 -12.30 14.30
N HIS A 94 17.91 -11.93 15.58
CA HIS A 94 17.77 -12.89 16.67
C HIS A 94 16.33 -13.39 16.77
N VAL A 95 15.97 -14.37 15.94
CA VAL A 95 14.59 -14.89 15.81
C VAL A 95 14.03 -15.43 17.12
N ASP A 96 14.91 -15.91 18.01
CA ASP A 96 14.49 -16.51 19.30
C ASP A 96 14.01 -15.47 20.33
N ASP A 97 14.37 -14.19 20.18
CA ASP A 97 13.89 -13.11 21.04
C ASP A 97 13.00 -12.16 20.24
N THR A 98 11.76 -12.61 20.04
CA THR A 98 10.75 -11.87 19.29
C THR A 98 10.45 -10.50 19.90
N LYS A 99 10.58 -10.35 21.23
CA LYS A 99 10.36 -9.07 21.91
C LYS A 99 11.42 -8.05 21.52
N LEU A 100 12.70 -8.41 21.56
CA LEU A 100 13.78 -7.52 21.16
C LEU A 100 13.74 -7.20 19.67
N ALA A 101 13.39 -8.17 18.83
CA ALA A 101 13.24 -7.94 17.39
C ALA A 101 12.10 -6.94 17.09
N LEU A 102 10.94 -7.11 17.73
CA LEU A 102 9.82 -6.18 17.61
C LEU A 102 10.17 -4.79 18.17
N PHE A 103 10.87 -4.73 19.32
CA PHE A 103 11.38 -3.47 19.84
C PHE A 103 12.29 -2.75 18.84
N ALA A 104 13.24 -3.46 18.23
CA ALA A 104 14.14 -2.88 17.25
C ALA A 104 13.39 -2.34 16.02
N ILE A 105 12.33 -3.04 15.58
CA ILE A 105 11.45 -2.60 14.52
C ILE A 105 10.63 -1.37 14.92
N HIS A 106 10.02 -1.36 16.11
CA HIS A 106 9.24 -0.20 16.54
C HIS A 106 10.10 1.03 16.82
N LEU A 107 11.34 0.82 17.30
CA LEU A 107 12.32 1.87 17.45
C LEU A 107 12.67 2.50 16.09
N TRP A 108 12.59 1.76 14.99
CA TRP A 108 12.88 2.28 13.65
C TRP A 108 12.04 3.51 13.31
N GLU A 109 10.75 3.53 13.65
CA GLU A 109 9.83 4.60 13.25
C GLU A 109 10.30 6.00 13.71
N PRO A 110 10.54 6.25 15.01
CA PRO A 110 11.02 7.54 15.45
C PRO A 110 12.45 7.82 14.97
N LEU A 111 13.32 6.82 14.90
CA LEU A 111 14.70 7.00 14.43
C LEU A 111 14.76 7.45 12.98
N ALA A 112 13.95 6.84 12.12
CA ALA A 112 13.89 7.15 10.71
C ALA A 112 13.26 8.53 10.46
N ALA A 113 12.31 8.96 11.30
CA ALA A 113 11.78 10.32 11.29
C ALA A 113 12.84 11.37 11.69
N LEU A 114 13.60 11.12 12.78
CA LEU A 114 14.70 11.99 13.20
C LEU A 114 15.77 12.15 12.12
N LEU A 115 16.01 11.09 11.34
CA LEU A 115 17.09 11.02 10.36
C LEU A 115 16.61 11.04 8.90
N SER A 116 15.35 11.38 8.68
CA SER A 116 14.75 11.56 7.35
C SER A 116 15.64 12.44 6.46
N ARG A 117 16.21 13.53 7.01
CA ARG A 117 17.17 14.41 6.32
C ARG A 117 18.46 13.73 5.84
N LEU A 118 18.97 12.72 6.55
CA LEU A 118 20.15 11.96 6.10
C LEU A 118 19.80 11.05 4.92
N LEU A 119 18.59 10.49 4.93
CA LEU A 119 18.07 9.61 3.88
C LEU A 119 17.77 10.40 2.62
N THR A 120 17.10 11.55 2.74
CA THR A 120 16.78 12.43 1.60
C THR A 120 18.03 13.06 0.97
N ARG A 121 19.07 13.35 1.76
CA ARG A 121 20.38 13.77 1.23
C ARG A 121 21.24 12.62 0.69
N GLY A 122 20.76 11.39 0.85
CA GLY A 122 21.42 10.23 0.29
C GLY A 122 22.70 9.80 0.98
N HIS A 123 22.88 10.19 2.24
CA HIS A 123 24.07 9.90 3.04
C HIS A 123 24.27 8.38 3.24
N THR A 124 25.51 7.90 3.21
CA THR A 124 25.85 6.46 3.33
C THR A 124 25.26 5.81 4.57
N LYS A 125 25.28 6.53 5.70
CA LYS A 125 24.67 6.09 6.96
C LYS A 125 23.15 5.95 6.92
N GLY A 126 22.45 6.74 6.11
CA GLY A 126 21.03 6.52 5.85
C GLY A 126 20.81 5.17 5.17
N ASN A 127 21.62 4.82 4.17
CA ASN A 127 21.51 3.53 3.50
C ASN A 127 21.83 2.35 4.43
N GLU A 128 22.84 2.47 5.31
CA GLU A 128 23.15 1.45 6.32
C GLU A 128 21.97 1.22 7.27
N MET A 129 21.31 2.30 7.68
CA MET A 129 20.09 2.23 8.48
C MET A 129 18.98 1.47 7.76
N LEU A 130 18.71 1.79 6.49
CA LEU A 130 17.69 1.07 5.70
C LEU A 130 18.02 -0.42 5.56
N ALA A 131 19.30 -0.77 5.42
CA ALA A 131 19.73 -2.16 5.32
C ALA A 131 19.39 -2.97 6.59
N VAL A 132 19.44 -2.36 7.78
CA VAL A 132 19.02 -3.01 9.03
C VAL A 132 17.52 -3.34 8.99
N MET A 133 16.69 -2.44 8.47
CA MET A 133 15.26 -2.68 8.33
C MET A 133 14.95 -3.71 7.23
N GLN A 134 15.75 -3.73 6.15
CA GLN A 134 15.60 -4.71 5.07
C GLN A 134 15.75 -6.15 5.56
N ASP A 135 16.66 -6.39 6.51
CA ASP A 135 16.83 -7.70 7.15
C ASP A 135 15.52 -8.17 7.85
N ALA A 136 14.67 -7.26 8.34
CA ALA A 136 13.43 -7.59 9.05
C ALA A 136 12.35 -8.23 8.14
N PHE A 137 12.33 -7.90 6.85
CA PHE A 137 11.34 -8.44 5.90
C PHE A 137 11.59 -9.90 5.52
N ILE A 138 12.82 -10.40 5.72
CA ILE A 138 13.22 -11.76 5.34
C ILE A 138 13.26 -12.74 6.51
N VAL A 139 13.18 -12.27 7.76
CA VAL A 139 13.21 -13.10 8.98
C VAL A 139 12.10 -14.15 8.96
N ALA A 140 12.36 -15.40 9.38
CA ALA A 140 11.37 -16.49 9.33
C ALA A 140 10.06 -16.22 10.10
N ASN A 141 10.10 -15.35 11.11
CA ASN A 141 8.94 -15.00 11.94
C ASN A 141 8.02 -13.98 11.25
N TYR A 142 6.77 -14.38 10.99
CA TYR A 142 5.79 -13.54 10.31
C TYR A 142 5.30 -12.32 11.10
N SER A 143 5.32 -12.37 12.45
CA SER A 143 4.95 -11.21 13.27
C SER A 143 5.98 -10.09 13.14
N ILE A 144 7.26 -10.46 13.06
CA ILE A 144 8.37 -9.54 12.79
C ILE A 144 8.21 -8.94 11.39
N ARG A 145 7.90 -9.75 10.36
CA ARG A 145 7.61 -9.25 9.00
C ARG A 145 6.43 -8.28 8.96
N ALA A 146 5.33 -8.61 9.65
CA ALA A 146 4.14 -7.77 9.71
C ALA A 146 4.45 -6.41 10.35
N ALA A 147 5.13 -6.40 11.50
CA ALA A 147 5.59 -5.18 12.16
C ALA A 147 6.53 -4.38 11.24
N ALA A 148 7.43 -5.05 10.52
CA ALA A 148 8.34 -4.40 9.59
C ALA A 148 7.59 -3.63 8.49
N PHE A 149 6.56 -4.24 7.87
CA PHE A 149 5.72 -3.55 6.88
C PHE A 149 4.94 -2.37 7.49
N SER A 150 4.39 -2.53 8.69
CA SER A 150 3.69 -1.43 9.38
C SER A 150 4.62 -0.25 9.67
N SER A 151 5.81 -0.50 10.21
CA SER A 151 6.80 0.55 10.48
C SER A 151 7.34 1.18 9.20
N TRP A 152 7.50 0.40 8.12
CA TRP A 152 7.86 0.92 6.80
C TRP A 152 6.80 1.85 6.23
N SER A 153 5.51 1.51 6.38
CA SER A 153 4.37 2.33 5.97
C SER A 153 4.37 3.71 6.65
N SER A 154 4.59 3.71 7.97
CA SER A 154 4.72 4.94 8.78
C SER A 154 5.88 5.80 8.29
N PHE A 155 7.03 5.17 8.05
CA PHE A 155 8.23 5.84 7.57
C PHE A 155 8.06 6.47 6.17
N MET A 156 7.54 5.72 5.19
CA MET A 156 7.27 6.24 3.84
C MET A 156 6.33 7.44 3.87
N SER A 157 5.26 7.35 4.68
CA SER A 157 4.30 8.45 4.86
C SER A 157 4.98 9.71 5.42
N HIS A 158 5.91 9.55 6.36
CA HIS A 158 6.65 10.66 6.94
C HIS A 158 7.56 11.33 5.91
N ILE A 159 8.36 10.56 5.17
CA ILE A 159 9.25 11.09 4.13
C ILE A 159 8.46 11.83 3.07
N TYR A 160 7.41 11.21 2.53
CA TYR A 160 6.56 11.80 1.50
C TYR A 160 5.94 13.15 1.94
N ARG A 161 5.42 13.22 3.17
CA ARG A 161 4.86 14.47 3.73
C ARG A 161 5.93 15.53 4.00
N SER A 162 7.14 15.12 4.39
CA SER A 162 8.24 16.05 4.66
C SER A 162 8.84 16.65 3.39
N ASP A 163 8.88 15.89 2.29
CA ASP A 163 9.47 16.31 1.01
C ASP A 163 8.56 17.27 0.22
N LEU A 164 7.24 17.12 0.33
CA LEU A 164 6.26 18.03 -0.28
C LEU A 164 6.41 19.51 0.17
N ASN A 165 7.08 19.73 1.31
CA ASN A 165 7.21 21.07 1.90
C ASN A 165 8.55 21.76 1.63
N LEU A 166 9.54 21.11 1.00
CA LEU A 166 10.92 21.58 1.13
C LEU A 166 11.63 22.10 -0.12
N HIS A 167 11.28 21.76 -1.37
CA HIS A 167 12.04 22.24 -2.53
C HIS A 167 11.19 22.56 -3.78
N ASN A 168 11.63 23.55 -4.56
CA ASN A 168 11.03 24.02 -5.83
C ASN A 168 11.96 23.72 -7.04
N ASP A 169 12.97 22.85 -6.89
CA ASP A 169 13.93 22.51 -7.95
C ASP A 169 13.63 21.14 -8.56
N ASP A 170 12.92 21.13 -9.69
CA ASP A 170 12.34 19.94 -10.35
C ASP A 170 13.35 18.81 -10.62
N ILE A 171 14.58 19.14 -11.02
CA ILE A 171 15.57 18.13 -11.47
C ILE A 171 16.14 17.33 -10.28
N HIS A 172 16.50 18.02 -9.20
CA HIS A 172 17.03 17.37 -7.99
C HIS A 172 15.94 16.59 -7.26
N GLN A 173 14.70 17.08 -7.30
CA GLN A 173 13.55 16.35 -6.79
C GLN A 173 13.32 15.05 -7.54
N GLN A 174 13.40 15.05 -8.87
CA GLN A 174 13.13 13.84 -9.66
C GLN A 174 14.19 12.74 -9.44
N GLN A 175 15.47 13.10 -9.29
CA GLN A 175 16.52 12.13 -8.98
C GLN A 175 16.35 11.51 -7.58
N LEU A 176 16.05 12.34 -6.59
CA LEU A 176 15.77 11.87 -5.24
C LEU A 176 14.51 10.99 -5.21
N TYR A 177 13.45 11.42 -5.89
CA TYR A 177 12.19 10.71 -6.01
C TYR A 177 12.37 9.30 -6.61
N ASN A 178 13.13 9.18 -7.71
CA ASN A 178 13.45 7.89 -8.32
C ASN A 178 14.33 6.99 -7.43
N ARG A 179 15.26 7.58 -6.68
CA ARG A 179 16.08 6.83 -5.71
C ARG A 179 15.23 6.29 -4.57
N LEU A 180 14.39 7.13 -3.97
CA LEU A 180 13.50 6.74 -2.88
C LEU A 180 12.51 5.67 -3.32
N LEU A 181 11.95 5.79 -4.52
CA LEU A 181 11.08 4.77 -5.11
C LEU A 181 11.74 3.39 -5.12
N LYS A 182 12.95 3.26 -5.69
CA LYS A 182 13.67 1.98 -5.74
C LYS A 182 13.92 1.40 -4.34
N LEU A 183 14.29 2.26 -3.40
CA LEU A 183 14.54 1.85 -2.01
C LEU A 183 13.25 1.37 -1.34
N PHE A 184 12.15 2.08 -1.51
CA PHE A 184 10.86 1.74 -0.91
C PHE A 184 10.21 0.51 -1.54
N LEU A 185 10.41 0.28 -2.83
CA LEU A 185 9.83 -0.85 -3.55
C LEU A 185 10.53 -2.18 -3.23
N THR A 186 11.84 -2.15 -2.93
CA THR A 186 12.68 -3.34 -2.73
C THR A 186 12.06 -4.40 -1.78
N PRO A 187 11.51 -4.04 -0.60
CA PRO A 187 10.90 -5.01 0.32
C PRO A 187 9.63 -5.69 -0.21
N PHE A 188 8.97 -5.09 -1.20
CA PHE A 188 7.68 -5.56 -1.71
C PHE A 188 7.80 -6.56 -2.85
N LEU A 189 8.89 -6.50 -3.62
CA LEU A 189 9.07 -7.34 -4.81
C LEU A 189 9.11 -8.85 -4.50
N PRO A 190 9.79 -9.33 -3.44
CA PRO A 190 9.77 -10.74 -3.13
C PRO A 190 8.48 -11.17 -2.41
N ASP A 191 8.04 -12.40 -2.66
CA ASP A 191 6.90 -12.98 -1.95
C ASP A 191 7.34 -13.71 -0.67
N TYR A 192 7.57 -12.92 0.39
CA TYR A 192 7.86 -13.44 1.73
C TYR A 192 6.62 -13.54 2.63
N THR A 193 5.46 -13.05 2.20
CA THR A 193 4.31 -12.87 3.11
C THR A 193 3.15 -13.81 2.84
N SER A 194 3.04 -14.37 1.63
CA SER A 194 1.86 -15.12 1.17
C SER A 194 1.43 -16.33 2.02
N LYS A 195 2.28 -16.79 2.94
CA LYS A 195 1.96 -17.90 3.86
C LYS A 195 1.33 -17.44 5.17
N ASN A 196 1.19 -16.14 5.42
CA ASN A 196 0.64 -15.60 6.66
C ASN A 196 -0.28 -14.40 6.42
N LYS A 197 -1.47 -14.46 7.05
CA LYS A 197 -2.51 -13.42 6.96
C LYS A 197 -2.03 -12.04 7.40
N LEU A 198 -1.52 -11.92 8.64
CA LEU A 198 -1.12 -10.64 9.20
C LEU A 198 0.00 -9.98 8.39
N ALA A 199 0.99 -10.77 7.98
CA ALA A 199 2.10 -10.27 7.18
C ALA A 199 1.64 -9.80 5.78
N SER A 200 0.73 -10.54 5.14
CA SER A 200 0.22 -10.17 3.80
C SER A 200 -0.64 -8.91 3.86
N ILE A 201 -1.53 -8.80 4.85
CA ILE A 201 -2.35 -7.60 5.05
C ILE A 201 -1.48 -6.39 5.37
N ALA A 202 -0.47 -6.55 6.25
CA ALA A 202 0.47 -5.48 6.56
C ALA A 202 1.24 -5.03 5.32
N LYS A 203 1.68 -5.97 4.47
CA LYS A 203 2.29 -5.68 3.17
C LYS A 203 1.35 -4.90 2.26
N CYS A 204 0.10 -5.34 2.09
CA CYS A 204 -0.88 -4.60 1.26
C CYS A 204 -1.08 -3.17 1.76
N ARG A 205 -1.31 -2.97 3.07
CA ARG A 205 -1.50 -1.64 3.67
C ARG A 205 -0.28 -0.74 3.48
N ALA A 206 0.93 -1.28 3.64
CA ALA A 206 2.15 -0.54 3.41
C ALA A 206 2.34 -0.19 1.93
N TRP A 207 1.97 -1.08 1.01
CA TRP A 207 2.07 -0.86 -0.42
C TRP A 207 1.08 0.21 -0.91
N LEU A 208 -0.11 0.31 -0.32
CA LEU A 208 -1.07 1.40 -0.61
C LEU A 208 -0.44 2.79 -0.44
N ILE A 209 0.35 2.99 0.62
CA ILE A 209 1.06 4.27 0.81
C ILE A 209 2.01 4.56 -0.35
N LEU A 210 2.68 3.52 -0.87
CA LEU A 210 3.57 3.65 -2.02
C LEU A 210 2.78 3.98 -3.29
N VAL A 211 1.63 3.34 -3.51
CA VAL A 211 0.73 3.66 -4.62
C VAL A 211 0.26 5.12 -4.55
N SER A 212 -0.17 5.58 -3.38
CA SER A 212 -0.60 6.98 -3.19
C SER A 212 0.53 7.99 -3.40
N ALA A 213 1.77 7.64 -3.04
CA ALA A 213 2.94 8.50 -3.21
C ALA A 213 3.50 8.50 -4.64
N TYR A 214 3.31 7.39 -5.38
CA TYR A 214 3.86 7.15 -6.72
C TYR A 214 2.80 6.66 -7.74
N PRO A 215 1.65 7.35 -7.89
CA PRO A 215 0.52 6.85 -8.69
C PRO A 215 0.82 6.76 -10.20
N LYS A 216 1.82 7.50 -10.69
CA LYS A 216 2.24 7.48 -12.10
C LYS A 216 3.19 6.34 -12.46
N HIS A 217 3.74 5.64 -11.46
CA HIS A 217 4.66 4.51 -11.66
C HIS A 217 3.88 3.19 -11.78
N ILE A 218 3.17 3.05 -12.90
CA ILE A 218 2.17 1.98 -13.07
C ILE A 218 2.84 0.60 -13.08
N ASP A 219 3.86 0.41 -13.92
CA ASP A 219 4.54 -0.87 -14.09
C ASP A 219 5.36 -1.28 -12.86
N ASP A 220 5.91 -0.30 -12.13
CA ASP A 220 6.79 -0.54 -10.99
C ASP A 220 6.02 -0.68 -9.66
N VAL A 221 4.88 0.01 -9.50
CA VAL A 221 4.19 0.14 -8.21
C VAL A 221 2.76 -0.37 -8.27
N VAL A 222 1.95 0.15 -9.19
CA VAL A 222 0.50 -0.10 -9.21
C VAL A 222 0.20 -1.53 -9.64
N LEU A 223 0.73 -1.96 -10.79
CA LEU A 223 0.45 -3.30 -11.32
C LEU A 223 1.04 -4.42 -10.46
N PRO A 224 2.28 -4.32 -9.94
CA PRO A 224 2.80 -5.32 -9.02
C PRO A 224 1.98 -5.42 -7.73
N PHE A 225 1.49 -4.29 -7.19
CA PHE A 225 0.61 -4.30 -6.04
C PHE A 225 -0.72 -5.00 -6.34
N LEU A 226 -1.39 -4.63 -7.44
CA LEU A 226 -2.66 -5.25 -7.84
C LEU A 226 -2.47 -6.74 -8.12
N SER A 227 -1.41 -7.12 -8.82
CA SER A 227 -1.06 -8.52 -9.07
C SER A 227 -0.88 -9.31 -7.77
N PHE A 228 -0.25 -8.72 -6.76
CA PHE A 228 -0.14 -9.32 -5.43
C PHE A 228 -1.51 -9.43 -4.74
N ALA A 229 -2.28 -8.34 -4.69
CA ALA A 229 -3.56 -8.29 -3.98
C ALA A 229 -4.59 -9.27 -4.58
N PHE A 230 -4.71 -9.31 -5.91
CA PHE A 230 -5.65 -10.17 -6.64
C PHE A 230 -5.09 -11.57 -6.96
N GLY A 231 -3.80 -11.81 -6.70
CA GLY A 231 -3.13 -13.07 -6.97
C GLY A 231 -3.84 -14.29 -6.38
N TYR A 232 -3.78 -15.42 -7.10
CA TYR A 232 -4.27 -16.70 -6.60
C TYR A 232 -3.24 -17.34 -5.66
N HIS A 233 -3.36 -17.07 -4.37
CA HIS A 233 -2.54 -17.72 -3.36
C HIS A 233 -3.23 -19.01 -2.88
N ILE A 234 -2.74 -20.13 -3.42
CA ILE A 234 -3.19 -21.47 -3.02
C ILE A 234 -2.59 -21.78 -1.66
N SER A 235 -3.45 -22.15 -0.70
CA SER A 235 -3.03 -22.66 0.60
C SER A 235 -2.10 -23.87 0.43
N SER A 236 -0.85 -23.76 0.89
CA SER A 236 0.09 -24.89 0.91
C SER A 236 -0.39 -26.13 1.69
N LYS A 237 -1.51 -26.04 2.42
CA LYS A 237 -2.11 -27.13 3.19
C LYS A 237 -3.28 -27.82 2.49
N THR A 238 -3.79 -27.27 1.38
CA THR A 238 -4.96 -27.82 0.68
C THR A 238 -4.79 -27.57 -0.83
N VAL A 239 -4.56 -28.65 -1.58
CA VAL A 239 -4.31 -28.66 -3.04
C VAL A 239 -5.49 -28.10 -3.86
N SER A 240 -6.57 -27.61 -3.24
CA SER A 240 -7.81 -27.26 -3.96
C SER A 240 -8.65 -26.16 -3.30
N ALA A 241 -8.11 -25.35 -2.39
CA ALA A 241 -8.86 -24.23 -1.80
C ALA A 241 -8.01 -22.95 -1.75
N PRO A 242 -8.49 -21.82 -2.30
CA PRO A 242 -7.87 -20.52 -2.07
C PRO A 242 -7.80 -20.26 -0.56
N THR A 243 -6.71 -19.65 -0.09
CA THR A 243 -6.63 -19.23 1.32
C THR A 243 -7.80 -18.32 1.65
N THR A 244 -8.73 -18.78 2.49
CA THR A 244 -9.98 -18.08 2.83
C THR A 244 -9.78 -16.67 3.38
N TRP A 245 -8.59 -16.36 3.90
CA TRP A 245 -8.22 -15.05 4.43
C TRP A 245 -7.61 -14.10 3.38
N TRP A 246 -7.35 -14.56 2.15
CA TRP A 246 -6.80 -13.73 1.08
C TRP A 246 -7.82 -12.71 0.55
N SER A 247 -9.11 -12.95 0.77
CA SER A 247 -10.19 -11.99 0.50
C SER A 247 -9.94 -10.63 1.15
N GLU A 248 -9.32 -10.57 2.33
CA GLU A 248 -8.95 -9.30 2.97
C GLU A 248 -7.84 -8.55 2.20
N CYS A 249 -6.91 -9.27 1.55
CA CYS A 249 -5.91 -8.63 0.68
C CYS A 249 -6.55 -8.13 -0.61
N ARG A 250 -7.50 -8.89 -1.17
CA ARG A 250 -8.30 -8.48 -2.34
C ARG A 250 -9.12 -7.24 -2.04
N GLN A 251 -9.84 -7.18 -0.92
CA GLN A 251 -10.57 -5.98 -0.47
C GLN A 251 -9.70 -4.72 -0.41
N ILE A 252 -8.44 -4.85 0.02
CA ILE A 252 -7.49 -3.72 0.02
C ILE A 252 -7.11 -3.33 -1.43
N GLY A 253 -6.93 -4.31 -2.32
CA GLY A 253 -6.73 -4.08 -3.74
C GLY A 253 -7.93 -3.44 -4.44
N GLU A 254 -9.15 -3.86 -4.11
CA GLU A 254 -10.41 -3.29 -4.59
C GLU A 254 -10.53 -1.82 -4.20
N GLN A 255 -10.29 -1.51 -2.92
CA GLN A 255 -10.29 -0.12 -2.45
C GLN A 255 -9.26 0.73 -3.21
N CYS A 256 -8.09 0.17 -3.50
CA CYS A 256 -7.07 0.85 -4.28
C CYS A 256 -7.52 1.14 -5.71
N LEU A 257 -8.10 0.14 -6.40
CA LEU A 257 -8.65 0.31 -7.74
C LEU A 257 -9.72 1.40 -7.77
N HIS A 258 -10.62 1.38 -6.79
CA HIS A 258 -11.64 2.40 -6.63
C HIS A 258 -11.03 3.81 -6.50
N ASP A 259 -10.09 3.98 -5.58
CA ASP A 259 -9.47 5.28 -5.33
C ASP A 259 -8.69 5.80 -6.54
N ILE A 260 -8.05 4.90 -7.28
CA ILE A 260 -7.33 5.21 -8.52
C ILE A 260 -8.28 5.60 -9.66
N LEU A 261 -9.38 4.86 -9.83
CA LEU A 261 -10.29 5.02 -10.96
C LEU A 261 -11.28 6.17 -10.77
N ILE A 262 -11.59 6.58 -9.55
CA ILE A 262 -12.47 7.73 -9.30
C ILE A 262 -11.74 9.07 -9.48
N ASP A 263 -10.42 9.11 -9.30
CA ASP A 263 -9.62 10.27 -9.65
C ASP A 263 -9.51 10.40 -11.19
N ASN A 264 -10.28 11.32 -11.76
CA ASN A 264 -10.39 11.53 -13.21
C ASN A 264 -9.03 11.74 -13.90
N THR A 265 -8.05 12.34 -13.23
CA THR A 265 -6.75 12.66 -13.84
C THR A 265 -5.81 11.45 -13.91
N ASN A 266 -5.84 10.60 -12.89
CA ASN A 266 -4.98 9.42 -12.81
C ASN A 266 -5.63 8.19 -13.47
N GLY A 267 -6.97 8.07 -13.42
CA GLY A 267 -7.72 6.95 -13.99
C GLY A 267 -7.50 6.77 -15.49
N GLU A 268 -7.63 7.84 -16.29
CA GLU A 268 -7.40 7.78 -17.74
C GLU A 268 -5.95 7.44 -18.09
N TYR A 269 -5.00 8.05 -17.38
CA TYR A 269 -3.57 7.77 -17.58
C TYR A 269 -3.27 6.29 -17.31
N ILE A 270 -3.88 5.71 -16.28
CA ILE A 270 -3.69 4.32 -15.90
C ILE A 270 -4.33 3.36 -16.90
N ILE A 271 -5.55 3.65 -17.35
CA ILE A 271 -6.23 2.84 -18.37
C ILE A 271 -5.48 2.90 -19.71
N LYS A 272 -4.92 4.06 -20.06
CA LYS A 272 -4.08 4.20 -21.26
C LYS A 272 -2.86 3.28 -21.23
N ILE A 273 -2.26 3.05 -20.07
CA ILE A 273 -1.02 2.27 -19.94
C ILE A 273 -1.33 0.78 -19.70
N ALA A 274 -2.35 0.46 -18.90
CA ALA A 274 -2.60 -0.90 -18.42
C ALA A 274 -4.07 -1.32 -18.41
N GLY A 275 -4.90 -0.75 -19.30
CA GLY A 275 -6.35 -0.95 -19.31
C GLY A 275 -6.78 -2.42 -19.41
N ASP A 276 -6.02 -3.26 -20.10
CA ASP A 276 -6.25 -4.70 -20.25
C ASP A 276 -5.93 -5.51 -18.98
N GLN A 277 -5.05 -5.02 -18.12
CA GLN A 277 -4.77 -5.65 -16.83
C GLN A 277 -5.76 -5.19 -15.78
N ILE A 278 -6.07 -3.90 -15.74
CA ILE A 278 -7.05 -3.32 -14.80
C ILE A 278 -8.40 -4.00 -14.93
N ILE A 279 -8.86 -4.28 -16.16
CA ILE A 279 -10.12 -4.96 -16.38
C ILE A 279 -10.15 -6.41 -15.84
N ASN A 280 -9.02 -7.12 -15.84
CA ASN A 280 -8.94 -8.45 -15.24
C ASN A 280 -9.16 -8.37 -13.73
N TYR A 281 -8.56 -7.37 -13.06
CA TYR A 281 -8.76 -7.17 -11.63
C TYR A 281 -10.19 -6.72 -11.30
N LEU A 282 -10.79 -5.85 -12.11
CA LEU A 282 -12.21 -5.48 -11.97
C LEU A 282 -13.14 -6.67 -12.12
N PHE A 283 -12.85 -7.56 -13.07
CA PHE A 283 -13.59 -8.80 -13.23
C PHE A 283 -13.48 -9.67 -11.97
N ASP A 284 -12.27 -9.87 -11.45
CA ASP A 284 -12.05 -10.64 -10.23
C ASP A 284 -12.80 -10.03 -9.03
N THR A 285 -12.78 -8.69 -8.86
CA THR A 285 -13.59 -7.97 -7.85
C THR A 285 -15.08 -8.29 -7.98
N ILE A 286 -15.63 -8.18 -9.19
CA ILE A 286 -17.06 -8.40 -9.42
C ILE A 286 -17.44 -9.84 -9.10
N VAL A 287 -16.63 -10.81 -9.52
CA VAL A 287 -16.88 -12.22 -9.22
C VAL A 287 -16.84 -12.47 -7.72
N ASP A 288 -15.86 -11.93 -7.00
CA ASP A 288 -15.73 -12.09 -5.55
C ASP A 288 -16.92 -11.45 -4.79
N GLU A 289 -17.31 -10.22 -5.13
CA GLU A 289 -18.45 -9.53 -4.49
C GLU A 289 -19.78 -10.29 -4.66
N LEU A 290 -20.01 -10.84 -5.86
CA LEU A 290 -21.28 -11.48 -6.23
C LEU A 290 -21.39 -12.94 -5.79
N VAL A 291 -20.29 -13.68 -5.93
CA VAL A 291 -20.29 -15.12 -5.68
C VAL A 291 -19.99 -15.41 -4.21
N GLU A 292 -19.13 -14.63 -3.56
CA GLU A 292 -18.64 -14.96 -2.22
C GLU A 292 -19.27 -14.10 -1.11
N ASN A 293 -19.57 -12.82 -1.36
CA ASN A 293 -19.93 -11.87 -0.30
C ASN A 293 -21.42 -11.45 -0.22
N LEU A 294 -22.27 -11.83 -1.18
CA LEU A 294 -23.73 -11.54 -1.19
C LEU A 294 -24.06 -10.08 -0.83
N ILE A 295 -23.38 -9.12 -1.46
CA ILE A 295 -23.50 -7.68 -1.15
C ILE A 295 -24.76 -7.08 -1.80
N ASP A 296 -25.34 -6.06 -1.15
CA ASP A 296 -26.36 -5.18 -1.74
C ASP A 296 -25.80 -4.54 -3.02
N GLU A 297 -26.42 -4.86 -4.17
CA GLU A 297 -25.99 -4.44 -5.50
C GLU A 297 -25.80 -2.91 -5.65
N ASN A 298 -26.44 -2.10 -4.80
CA ASN A 298 -26.33 -0.64 -4.83
C ASN A 298 -25.10 -0.08 -4.08
N LYS A 299 -24.35 -0.95 -3.37
CA LYS A 299 -23.11 -0.59 -2.67
C LYS A 299 -21.88 -1.37 -3.17
N SER A 300 -22.03 -2.09 -4.28
CA SER A 300 -20.94 -2.84 -4.92
C SER A 300 -19.83 -1.89 -5.36
N LEU A 301 -18.65 -2.04 -4.77
CA LEU A 301 -17.47 -1.26 -5.12
C LEU A 301 -17.01 -1.66 -6.53
N GLY A 302 -17.13 -2.95 -6.87
CA GLY A 302 -16.86 -3.49 -8.20
C GLY A 302 -17.70 -2.81 -9.29
N LEU A 303 -19.01 -2.62 -9.09
CA LEU A 303 -19.89 -1.94 -10.04
C LEU A 303 -19.49 -0.46 -10.22
N ILE A 304 -19.14 0.22 -9.13
CA ILE A 304 -18.68 1.62 -9.17
C ILE A 304 -17.39 1.71 -10.01
N CYS A 305 -16.42 0.86 -9.73
CA CYS A 305 -15.14 0.83 -10.44
C CYS A 305 -15.31 0.49 -11.93
N TRP A 306 -16.20 -0.47 -12.25
CA TRP A 306 -16.56 -0.82 -13.61
C TRP A 306 -17.10 0.37 -14.39
N ASN A 307 -18.05 1.11 -13.79
CA ASN A 307 -18.64 2.28 -14.41
C ASN A 307 -17.61 3.40 -14.64
N SER A 308 -16.73 3.66 -13.66
CA SER A 308 -15.63 4.61 -13.81
C SER A 308 -14.68 4.18 -14.94
N TYR A 309 -14.29 2.90 -14.98
CA TYR A 309 -13.42 2.36 -16.03
C TYR A 309 -14.02 2.57 -17.43
N LEU A 310 -15.29 2.23 -17.63
CA LEU A 310 -15.96 2.41 -18.92
C LEU A 310 -16.09 3.88 -19.32
N THR A 311 -16.33 4.76 -18.36
CA THR A 311 -16.41 6.20 -18.60
C THR A 311 -15.07 6.72 -19.12
N HIS A 312 -13.97 6.39 -18.43
CA HIS A 312 -12.61 6.77 -18.84
C HIS A 312 -12.22 6.15 -20.18
N LEU A 313 -12.57 4.88 -20.40
CA LEU A 313 -12.29 4.19 -21.66
C LEU A 313 -13.00 4.87 -22.84
N THR A 314 -14.26 5.27 -22.65
CA THR A 314 -15.04 6.01 -23.67
C THR A 314 -14.40 7.37 -23.97
N HIS A 315 -13.97 8.09 -22.94
CA HIS A 315 -13.28 9.36 -23.13
C HIS A 315 -11.96 9.20 -23.89
N LEU A 316 -11.14 8.21 -23.55
CA LEU A 316 -9.91 7.89 -24.28
C LEU A 316 -10.18 7.51 -25.74
N PHE A 317 -11.27 6.79 -26.01
CA PHE A 317 -11.59 6.34 -27.37
C PHE A 317 -12.12 7.48 -28.26
N THR A 318 -12.78 8.47 -27.65
CA THR A 318 -13.32 9.65 -28.33
C THR A 318 -12.26 10.74 -28.55
N LEU A 319 -11.26 10.84 -27.67
CA LEU A 319 -10.12 11.75 -27.85
C LEU A 319 -9.09 11.19 -28.84
N ASN A 320 -9.07 11.75 -30.06
CA ASN A 320 -8.06 11.43 -31.07
C ASN A 320 -6.63 11.65 -30.52
N ASN A 321 -5.74 10.67 -30.77
CA ASN A 321 -4.31 10.64 -30.40
C ASN A 321 -3.93 10.25 -28.95
N THR A 322 -4.87 9.81 -28.11
CA THR A 322 -4.53 9.42 -26.73
C THR A 322 -4.00 7.98 -26.62
N ILE A 323 -4.58 7.04 -27.37
CA ILE A 323 -4.20 5.62 -27.44
C ILE A 323 -3.98 5.19 -28.89
N ASN A 324 -3.10 4.23 -29.13
CA ASN A 324 -2.88 3.69 -30.48
C ASN A 324 -3.85 2.55 -30.81
N ASP A 325 -3.95 2.20 -32.09
CA ASP A 325 -4.89 1.17 -32.57
C ASP A 325 -4.63 -0.21 -31.96
N ASN A 326 -3.37 -0.58 -31.73
CA ASN A 326 -3.02 -1.86 -31.09
C ASN A 326 -3.52 -1.93 -29.65
N GLN A 327 -3.31 -0.87 -28.87
CA GLN A 327 -3.82 -0.77 -27.49
C GLN A 327 -5.35 -0.84 -27.48
N ARG A 328 -6.01 -0.14 -28.41
CA ARG A 328 -7.45 -0.16 -28.57
C ARG A 328 -7.97 -1.57 -28.85
N VAL A 329 -7.32 -2.32 -29.75
CA VAL A 329 -7.67 -3.72 -30.05
C VAL A 329 -7.50 -4.59 -28.81
N VAL A 330 -6.35 -4.53 -28.12
CA VAL A 330 -6.08 -5.36 -26.94
C VAL A 330 -7.10 -5.13 -25.83
N ILE A 331 -7.38 -3.86 -25.49
CA ILE A 331 -8.35 -3.51 -24.45
C ILE A 331 -9.75 -3.99 -24.85
N ASN A 332 -10.17 -3.77 -26.10
CA ASN A 332 -11.47 -4.23 -26.59
C ASN A 332 -11.61 -5.75 -26.56
N THR A 333 -10.60 -6.49 -27.02
CA THR A 333 -10.62 -7.94 -26.96
C THR A 333 -10.72 -8.43 -25.52
N CYS A 334 -9.94 -7.86 -24.60
CA CYS A 334 -10.00 -8.23 -23.19
C CYS A 334 -11.38 -7.93 -22.57
N LEU A 335 -11.94 -6.74 -22.85
CA LEU A 335 -13.27 -6.33 -22.43
C LEU A 335 -14.36 -7.28 -22.91
N LEU A 336 -14.35 -7.62 -24.19
CA LEU A 336 -15.26 -8.59 -24.78
C LEU A 336 -15.15 -9.96 -24.09
N THR A 337 -13.93 -10.49 -23.95
CA THR A 337 -13.71 -11.79 -23.32
C THR A 337 -14.19 -11.82 -21.86
N ARG A 338 -13.94 -10.76 -21.07
CA ARG A 338 -14.38 -10.71 -19.66
C ARG A 338 -15.90 -10.56 -19.54
N ILE A 339 -16.51 -9.78 -20.42
CA ILE A 339 -17.97 -9.68 -20.51
C ILE A 339 -18.59 -11.06 -20.82
N GLU A 340 -18.07 -11.77 -21.82
CA GLU A 340 -18.55 -13.11 -22.18
C GLU A 340 -18.43 -14.08 -20.99
N GLN A 341 -17.31 -14.03 -20.26
CA GLN A 341 -17.11 -14.85 -19.06
C GLN A 341 -18.14 -14.53 -17.96
N LEU A 342 -18.43 -13.25 -17.69
CA LEU A 342 -19.46 -12.86 -16.71
C LEU A 342 -20.85 -13.39 -17.13
N TRP A 343 -21.16 -13.35 -18.42
CA TRP A 343 -22.45 -13.82 -18.94
C TRP A 343 -22.62 -15.34 -18.88
N ILE A 344 -21.54 -16.09 -19.10
CA ILE A 344 -21.57 -17.55 -19.07
C ILE A 344 -21.64 -18.05 -17.62
N ASP A 345 -21.03 -17.35 -16.66
CA ASP A 345 -21.08 -17.72 -15.25
C ASP A 345 -22.51 -17.78 -14.72
N SER A 346 -22.98 -19.00 -14.41
CA SER A 346 -24.34 -19.25 -13.95
C SER A 346 -24.61 -18.75 -12.53
N ARG A 347 -23.57 -18.38 -11.77
CA ARG A 347 -23.68 -17.90 -10.39
C ARG A 347 -24.08 -16.43 -10.34
N ILE A 348 -23.83 -15.68 -11.40
CA ILE A 348 -24.09 -14.24 -11.47
C ILE A 348 -25.55 -13.98 -11.86
N SER A 349 -26.23 -13.11 -11.12
CA SER A 349 -27.63 -12.77 -11.38
C SER A 349 -27.76 -12.01 -12.71
N THR A 350 -28.77 -12.35 -13.51
CA THR A 350 -29.00 -11.65 -14.77
C THR A 350 -29.39 -10.19 -14.58
N GLN A 351 -29.97 -9.83 -13.44
CA GLN A 351 -30.28 -8.43 -13.10
C GLN A 351 -29.02 -7.61 -12.86
N PHE A 352 -28.01 -8.18 -12.21
CA PHE A 352 -26.71 -7.53 -12.02
C PHE A 352 -25.96 -7.37 -13.35
N LEU A 353 -25.97 -8.40 -14.21
CA LEU A 353 -25.42 -8.29 -15.57
C LEU A 353 -26.06 -7.11 -16.29
N LEU A 354 -27.39 -7.00 -16.31
CA LEU A 354 -28.07 -5.86 -16.93
C LEU A 354 -27.64 -4.50 -16.34
N LYS A 355 -27.36 -4.41 -15.04
CA LYS A 355 -26.82 -3.18 -14.43
C LYS A 355 -25.40 -2.84 -14.93
N LEU A 356 -24.51 -3.83 -15.05
CA LEU A 356 -23.19 -3.67 -15.67
C LEU A 356 -23.29 -3.19 -17.13
N PHE A 357 -24.30 -3.66 -17.87
CA PHE A 357 -24.50 -3.31 -19.28
C PHE A 357 -25.21 -1.99 -19.53
N ASN A 358 -26.05 -1.51 -18.61
CA ASN A 358 -26.72 -0.22 -18.75
C ASN A 358 -25.73 0.94 -18.99
N THR A 359 -24.54 0.87 -18.40
CA THR A 359 -23.50 1.89 -18.59
C THR A 359 -22.96 1.89 -20.01
N PHE A 360 -22.82 0.74 -20.68
CA PHE A 360 -22.42 0.67 -22.09
C PHE A 360 -23.46 1.27 -23.04
N GLU A 361 -24.73 1.04 -22.74
CA GLU A 361 -25.84 1.61 -23.52
C GLU A 361 -25.87 3.13 -23.36
N GLN A 362 -25.58 3.63 -22.16
CA GLN A 362 -25.50 5.07 -21.85
C GLN A 362 -24.25 5.75 -22.42
N THR A 363 -23.10 5.05 -22.47
CA THR A 363 -21.84 5.60 -23.01
C THR A 363 -21.72 5.43 -24.53
N GLY A 364 -22.67 4.74 -25.18
CA GLY A 364 -22.75 4.62 -26.63
C GLY A 364 -21.61 3.79 -27.22
N PHE A 365 -21.21 2.70 -26.56
CA PHE A 365 -20.14 1.79 -26.98
C PHE A 365 -20.73 0.63 -27.82
N PRO A 366 -20.95 0.79 -29.14
CA PRO A 366 -21.91 -0.03 -29.87
C PRO A 366 -21.30 -1.36 -30.33
N LEU A 367 -19.99 -1.36 -30.63
CA LEU A 367 -19.28 -2.52 -31.16
C LEU A 367 -19.19 -3.67 -30.14
N ALA A 368 -19.03 -3.38 -28.85
CA ALA A 368 -18.83 -4.42 -27.85
C ALA A 368 -20.13 -5.19 -27.56
N ILE A 369 -21.26 -4.47 -27.50
CA ILE A 369 -22.57 -5.05 -27.22
C ILE A 369 -23.04 -5.95 -28.38
N GLU A 370 -22.94 -5.50 -29.63
CA GLU A 370 -23.35 -6.32 -30.79
C GLU A 370 -22.52 -7.60 -30.90
N THR A 371 -21.22 -7.53 -30.66
CA THR A 371 -20.32 -8.70 -30.74
C THR A 371 -20.62 -9.73 -29.63
N VAL A 372 -20.86 -9.29 -28.39
CA VAL A 372 -21.23 -10.17 -27.27
C VAL A 372 -22.63 -10.77 -27.44
N LEU A 373 -23.60 -10.00 -27.95
CA LEU A 373 -24.98 -10.44 -28.15
C LEU A 373 -25.16 -11.33 -29.39
N HIS A 374 -24.13 -11.49 -30.23
CA HIS A 374 -24.14 -12.46 -31.32
C HIS A 374 -24.04 -13.91 -30.83
N ASP A 375 -23.59 -14.15 -29.58
CA ASP A 375 -23.66 -15.47 -28.96
C ASP A 375 -25.10 -15.82 -28.53
N SER A 376 -25.60 -16.93 -29.05
CA SER A 376 -26.97 -17.42 -28.82
C SER A 376 -27.31 -17.66 -27.33
N SER A 377 -26.33 -18.06 -26.52
CA SER A 377 -26.52 -18.35 -25.09
C SER A 377 -26.69 -17.07 -24.27
N ILE A 378 -25.87 -16.06 -24.59
CA ILE A 378 -25.89 -14.73 -23.97
C ILE A 378 -27.19 -14.01 -24.36
N ARG A 379 -27.51 -13.98 -25.66
CA ARG A 379 -28.74 -13.38 -26.18
C ARG A 379 -30.00 -13.90 -25.49
N THR A 380 -30.06 -15.21 -25.22
CA THR A 380 -31.21 -15.84 -24.55
C THR A 380 -31.32 -15.43 -23.08
N LYS A 381 -30.22 -15.32 -22.34
CA LYS A 381 -30.20 -14.77 -20.96
C LYS A 381 -30.60 -13.28 -20.93
N THR A 382 -30.14 -12.47 -21.89
CA THR A 382 -30.47 -11.04 -21.95
C THR A 382 -31.95 -10.80 -22.27
N LEU A 383 -32.51 -11.55 -23.23
CA LEU A 383 -33.93 -11.44 -23.61
C LEU A 383 -34.88 -11.88 -22.49
N THR A 384 -34.55 -12.95 -21.77
CA THR A 384 -35.35 -13.44 -20.64
C THR A 384 -35.36 -12.44 -19.48
N ALA A 385 -34.22 -11.81 -19.18
CA ALA A 385 -34.15 -10.81 -18.10
C ALA A 385 -34.84 -9.48 -18.45
N THR A 386 -34.74 -9.01 -19.69
CA THR A 386 -35.48 -7.81 -20.15
C THR A 386 -36.99 -8.03 -20.18
N GLN A 387 -37.46 -9.25 -20.47
CA GLN A 387 -38.87 -9.63 -20.34
C GLN A 387 -39.35 -9.62 -18.88
N HIS A 388 -38.53 -10.13 -17.95
CA HIS A 388 -38.86 -10.09 -16.52
C HIS A 388 -38.87 -8.67 -15.94
N ASN A 389 -37.94 -7.79 -16.31
CA ASN A 389 -37.94 -6.39 -15.86
C ASN A 389 -39.15 -5.59 -16.38
N ARG A 390 -39.70 -5.94 -17.55
CA ARG A 390 -40.94 -5.34 -18.06
C ARG A 390 -42.21 -5.91 -17.40
N SER A 391 -42.18 -7.17 -16.95
CA SER A 391 -43.32 -7.80 -16.27
C SER A 391 -43.61 -7.24 -14.87
N GLY A 392 -42.65 -6.56 -14.23
CA GLY A 392 -42.81 -5.95 -12.90
C GLY A 392 -43.47 -4.56 -12.87
N LYS A 393 -43.71 -3.92 -14.03
CA LYS A 393 -44.34 -2.58 -14.11
C LYS A 393 -45.82 -2.58 -14.51
N PHE A 394 -46.45 -3.75 -14.62
CA PHE A 394 -47.86 -3.87 -15.00
C PHE A 394 -48.71 -4.66 -14.00
N TYR A 395 -48.67 -4.33 -12.70
CA TYR A 395 -49.80 -4.63 -11.81
C TYR A 395 -49.96 -3.55 -10.73
N LYS A 396 -50.78 -2.55 -11.05
CA LYS A 396 -51.86 -2.02 -10.20
C LYS A 396 -52.69 -1.04 -11.03
N LYS A 397 -53.85 -1.52 -11.48
CA LYS A 397 -55.02 -0.68 -11.75
C LYS A 397 -55.78 -0.54 -10.44
#